data_AF-A0A7S2YLK3-F1
#
_entry.id   AF-A0A7S2YLK3-F1
#
_cell.length_a   1.000
_cell.length_b   1.000
_cell.length_c   1.000
_cell.angle_alpha   90.00
_cell.angle_beta   90.00
_cell.angle_gamma   90.00
#
_symmetry.space_group_name_H-M   'P 1'
#
loop_
_entity.id
_entity.type
_entity.pdbx_description
1 polymer ?
#
loop_
_entity_poly.entity_id
_entity_poly.type
_entity_poly.pdbx_seq_one_letter_code
_entity_poly.pdbx_strand_id
1 'polypeptide(L)'
;TLLHTVMNNPCLPESKTSEMKHPVRSVLILAPTNVIPNWEKEIEQWTEELENPISLFNLQSTNSHSRKGESMKWKKRGGVLLMSDDLFRRHFSSFIIKEAPPDILVLDEAHTMLKHSKTKISKLLCQLSTKRRILLTGTPMQNNAT
;
A
#
# COMPACT_ATOMS: atom_id res chain seq x y z
N THR A 1 -13.06 3.03 -7.99
CA THR A 1 -13.05 2.28 -9.27
C THR A 1 -11.81 1.41 -9.47
N LEU A 2 -10.57 1.86 -9.25
CA LEU A 2 -9.39 0.97 -9.32
C LEU A 2 -9.33 -0.02 -8.13
N LEU A 3 -9.60 0.45 -6.91
CA LEU A 3 -9.50 -0.36 -5.69
C LEU A 3 -10.57 -1.46 -5.64
N HIS A 4 -11.81 -1.12 -6.02
CA HIS A 4 -12.89 -2.09 -6.21
C HIS A 4 -12.53 -3.14 -7.28
N THR A 5 -12.01 -2.72 -8.44
CA THR A 5 -11.58 -3.64 -9.50
C THR A 5 -10.39 -4.51 -9.09
N VAL A 6 -9.44 -4.01 -8.30
CA VAL A 6 -8.31 -4.81 -7.78
C VAL A 6 -8.76 -5.80 -6.71
N MET A 7 -9.72 -5.41 -5.87
CA MET A 7 -10.28 -6.25 -4.81
C MET A 7 -11.23 -7.32 -5.35
N ASN A 8 -11.95 -7.03 -6.44
CA ASN A 8 -13.01 -7.87 -7.02
C ASN A 8 -12.69 -8.38 -8.45
N ASN A 9 -11.43 -8.42 -8.89
CA ASN A 9 -11.08 -8.81 -10.27
C ASN A 9 -11.31 -10.31 -10.53
N PRO A 10 -12.18 -10.71 -11.48
CA PRO A 10 -12.38 -12.12 -11.87
C PRO A 10 -11.21 -12.72 -12.66
N CYS A 11 -10.23 -11.91 -13.11
CA CYS A 11 -8.97 -12.39 -13.69
C CYS A 11 -7.95 -12.85 -12.63
N LEU A 12 -8.27 -12.70 -11.33
CA LEU A 12 -7.67 -13.56 -10.32
C LEU A 12 -8.22 -14.96 -10.58
N PRO A 13 -7.37 -15.98 -10.77
CA PRO A 13 -7.83 -17.27 -11.26
C PRO A 13 -9.01 -17.76 -10.41
N GLU A 14 -10.17 -17.96 -11.05
CA GLU A 14 -11.25 -18.78 -10.49
C GLU A 14 -10.71 -20.21 -10.42
N SER A 15 -9.95 -20.49 -9.37
CA SER A 15 -9.38 -21.81 -9.15
C SER A 15 -10.51 -22.73 -8.71
N LYS A 16 -10.92 -23.63 -9.60
CA LYS A 16 -11.70 -24.83 -9.33
C LYS A 16 -10.89 -25.81 -8.47
N THR A 17 -10.44 -25.40 -7.30
CA THR A 17 -9.86 -26.28 -6.27
C THR A 17 -9.93 -25.55 -4.93
N SER A 18 -10.46 -26.24 -3.92
CA SER A 18 -10.86 -25.77 -2.60
C SER A 18 -9.73 -25.27 -1.67
N GLU A 19 -8.63 -24.71 -2.19
CA GLU A 19 -7.45 -24.31 -1.39
C GLU A 19 -6.73 -23.03 -1.88
N MET A 20 -7.44 -21.90 -2.04
CA MET A 20 -6.81 -20.57 -1.90
C MET A 20 -7.50 -19.77 -0.81
N LYS A 21 -7.11 -20.04 0.43
CA LYS A 21 -7.79 -19.59 1.65
C LYS A 21 -7.53 -18.14 2.10
N HIS A 22 -6.98 -17.25 1.26
CA HIS A 22 -6.63 -15.89 1.70
C HIS A 22 -7.19 -14.81 0.76
N PRO A 23 -8.40 -14.29 1.01
CA PRO A 23 -8.83 -13.02 0.43
C PRO A 23 -7.80 -11.93 0.74
N VAL A 24 -7.60 -10.98 -0.18
CA VAL A 24 -6.78 -9.78 0.07
C VAL A 24 -7.34 -9.09 1.29
N ARG A 25 -6.55 -9.00 2.35
CA ARG A 25 -6.98 -8.43 3.62
C ARG A 25 -6.31 -7.11 3.91
N SER A 26 -5.05 -6.94 3.48
CA SER A 26 -4.24 -5.78 3.83
C SER A 26 -3.57 -5.15 2.61
N VAL A 27 -3.78 -3.85 2.43
CA VAL A 27 -3.17 -3.03 1.37
C VAL A 27 -2.33 -1.96 2.03
N LEU A 28 -1.08 -1.80 1.60
CA LEU A 28 -0.21 -0.69 1.94
C LEU A 28 -0.05 0.20 0.70
N ILE A 29 -0.39 1.48 0.83
CA ILE A 29 -0.18 2.49 -0.21
C ILE A 29 0.94 3.41 0.26
N LEU A 30 2.00 3.49 -0.55
CA LEU A 30 3.08 4.47 -0.40
C LEU A 30 2.92 5.51 -1.50
N ALA A 31 2.78 6.77 -1.11
CA ALA A 31 2.66 7.87 -2.05
C ALA A 31 3.46 9.11 -1.58
N PRO A 32 3.84 10.02 -2.49
CA PRO A 32 4.43 11.30 -2.10
C PRO A 32 3.55 12.08 -1.11
N THR A 33 4.15 12.76 -0.14
CA THR A 33 3.41 13.48 0.92
C THR A 33 2.35 14.45 0.39
N ASN A 34 2.61 15.10 -0.74
CA ASN A 34 1.71 16.07 -1.36
C ASN A 34 0.44 15.46 -1.96
N VAL A 35 0.41 14.16 -2.27
CA VAL A 35 -0.76 13.48 -2.85
C VAL A 35 -1.53 12.64 -1.83
N ILE A 36 -1.01 12.48 -0.61
CA ILE A 36 -1.69 11.74 0.47
C ILE A 36 -3.12 12.26 0.75
N PRO A 37 -3.39 13.58 0.85
CA PRO A 37 -4.74 14.07 1.10
C PRO A 37 -5.73 13.72 -0.02
N ASN A 38 -5.24 13.66 -1.26
CA ASN A 38 -6.06 13.25 -2.41
C ASN A 38 -6.42 11.76 -2.32
N TRP A 39 -5.43 10.91 -2.03
CA TRP A 39 -5.64 9.48 -1.81
C TRP A 39 -6.64 9.19 -0.68
N GLU A 40 -6.52 9.91 0.45
CA GLU A 40 -7.45 9.78 1.57
C GLU A 40 -8.89 10.06 1.13
N LYS A 41 -9.12 11.21 0.50
CA LYS A 41 -10.44 11.61 -0.01
C LYS A 41 -11.00 10.61 -1.02
N GLU A 42 -10.20 10.18 -1.98
CA GLU A 42 -10.62 9.22 -3.00
C GLU A 42 -11.00 7.86 -2.41
N ILE A 43 -10.19 7.35 -1.47
CA ILE A 43 -10.48 6.08 -0.80
C ILE A 43 -11.75 6.19 0.02
N GLU A 44 -11.93 7.27 0.79
CA GLU A 44 -13.16 7.49 1.56
C GLU A 44 -14.39 7.49 0.63
N GLN A 45 -14.34 8.28 -0.44
CA GLN A 45 -15.43 8.34 -1.43
C GLN A 45 -15.71 6.99 -2.09
N TRP A 46 -14.67 6.22 -2.44
CA TRP A 46 -14.85 4.91 -3.09
C TRP A 46 -15.33 3.82 -2.14
N THR A 47 -15.23 4.03 -0.82
CA THR A 47 -15.54 3.02 0.19
C THR A 47 -16.84 3.29 0.94
N GLU A 48 -17.34 4.53 0.89
CA GLU A 48 -18.59 4.95 1.51
C GLU A 48 -19.81 4.20 0.95
N GLU A 49 -19.82 3.88 -0.36
CA GLU A 49 -20.93 3.19 -1.02
C GLU A 49 -20.89 1.65 -0.88
N LEU A 50 -19.87 1.10 -0.20
CA LEU A 50 -19.74 -0.35 -0.03
C LEU A 50 -20.56 -0.84 1.16
N GLU A 51 -21.31 -1.94 0.96
CA GLU A 51 -22.06 -2.62 2.03
C GLU A 51 -21.17 -3.02 3.22
N ASN A 52 -19.89 -3.31 2.95
CA ASN A 52 -18.85 -3.53 3.95
C ASN A 52 -17.71 -2.53 3.74
N PRO A 53 -17.71 -1.38 4.45
CA PRO A 53 -16.71 -0.33 4.27
C PRO A 53 -15.29 -0.81 4.58
N ILE A 54 -14.35 -0.46 3.70
CA ILE A 54 -12.93 -0.76 3.87
C ILE A 54 -12.35 0.23 4.87
N SER A 55 -11.72 -0.24 5.95
CA SER A 55 -11.08 0.64 6.92
C SER A 55 -9.83 1.31 6.33
N LEU A 56 -9.76 2.65 6.40
CA LEU A 56 -8.58 3.45 6.05
C LEU A 56 -7.80 3.85 7.30
N PHE A 57 -6.48 3.66 7.25
CA PHE A 57 -5.54 4.07 8.29
C PHE A 57 -4.49 5.01 7.68
N ASN A 58 -4.66 6.31 7.88
CA ASN A 58 -3.70 7.31 7.40
C ASN A 58 -2.64 7.63 8.46
N LEU A 59 -1.44 7.10 8.29
CA LEU A 59 -0.34 7.32 9.24
C LEU A 59 0.32 8.69 9.10
N GLN A 60 0.14 9.37 7.96
CA GLN A 60 0.68 10.71 7.75
C GLN A 60 0.00 11.73 8.68
N SER A 61 -1.33 11.62 8.80
CA SER A 61 -2.17 12.45 9.66
C SER A 61 -2.15 12.01 11.14
N THR A 62 -1.61 10.83 11.44
CA THR A 62 -1.56 10.26 12.79
C THR A 62 -0.36 10.78 13.60
N ASN A 63 -0.60 11.21 14.84
CA ASN A 63 0.46 11.59 15.79
C ASN A 63 1.50 10.47 15.97
N SER A 64 2.78 10.82 16.06
CA SER A 64 3.89 9.89 16.22
C SER A 64 3.70 8.84 17.31
N HIS A 65 3.14 9.22 18.46
CA HIS A 65 2.93 8.30 19.58
C HIS A 65 1.83 7.26 19.30
N SER A 66 0.86 7.60 18.44
CA SER A 66 -0.29 6.75 18.12
C SER A 66 -0.07 5.86 16.88
N ARG A 67 0.91 6.19 16.02
CA ARG A 67 1.18 5.46 14.77
C ARG A 67 1.38 3.95 14.95
N LYS A 68 2.04 3.54 16.04
CA LYS A 68 2.24 2.11 16.37
C LYS A 68 0.90 1.43 16.68
N GLY A 69 0.02 2.10 17.41
CA GLY A 69 -1.33 1.61 17.72
C GLY A 69 -2.19 1.47 16.48
N GLU A 70 -2.18 2.47 15.59
CA GLU A 70 -2.94 2.41 14.32
C GLU A 70 -2.44 1.30 13.40
N SER A 71 -1.13 1.10 13.31
CA SER A 71 -0.56 -0.02 12.54
C SER A 71 -0.96 -1.38 13.11
N MET A 72 -1.07 -1.51 14.44
CA MET A 72 -1.60 -2.70 15.07
C MET A 72 -3.07 -2.95 14.75
N LYS A 73 -3.89 -1.89 14.76
CA LYS A 73 -5.31 -1.97 14.39
C LYS A 73 -5.45 -2.41 12.93
N TRP A 74 -4.69 -1.81 12.01
CA TRP A 74 -4.65 -2.21 10.61
C TRP A 74 -4.24 -3.68 10.45
N LYS A 75 -3.18 -4.13 11.14
CA LYS A 75 -2.77 -5.54 11.13
C LYS A 75 -3.91 -6.46 11.52
N LYS A 76 -4.70 -6.12 12.54
CA LYS A 76 -5.80 -6.95 13.05
C LYS A 76 -7.06 -6.88 12.17
N ARG A 77 -7.46 -5.70 11.73
CA ARG A 77 -8.72 -5.44 11.02
C ARG A 77 -8.61 -5.62 9.50
N GLY A 78 -7.42 -5.44 8.93
CA GLY A 78 -7.25 -5.31 7.49
C GLY A 78 -7.64 -3.93 6.98
N GLY A 79 -7.76 -3.80 5.67
CA GLY A 79 -8.05 -2.56 4.96
C GLY A 79 -6.79 -1.89 4.41
N VAL A 80 -6.86 -0.56 4.25
CA VAL A 80 -5.83 0.24 3.60
C VAL A 80 -4.98 0.99 4.64
N LEU A 81 -3.67 0.81 4.59
CA LEU A 81 -2.70 1.63 5.30
C LEU A 81 -2.10 2.63 4.30
N LEU A 82 -2.31 3.91 4.55
CA LEU A 82 -1.81 5.00 3.72
C LEU A 82 -0.68 5.72 4.45
N MET A 83 0.47 5.88 3.80
CA MET A 83 1.60 6.62 4.37
C MET A 83 2.53 7.19 3.31
N SER A 84 3.29 8.22 3.68
CA SER A 84 4.35 8.75 2.81
C SER A 84 5.55 7.82 2.72
N ASP A 85 6.25 7.94 1.61
CA ASP A 85 7.53 7.30 1.34
C ASP A 85 8.61 7.66 2.38
N ASP A 86 8.60 8.91 2.84
CA ASP A 86 9.47 9.39 3.90
C ASP A 86 9.16 8.75 5.26
N LEU A 87 7.88 8.68 5.63
CA LEU A 87 7.46 8.03 6.86
C LEU A 87 7.81 6.53 6.83
N PHE A 88 7.67 5.89 5.67
CA PHE A 88 8.04 4.50 5.48
C PHE A 88 9.55 4.31 5.69
N ARG A 89 10.40 5.16 5.09
CA ARG A 89 11.85 5.12 5.28
C ARG A 89 12.25 5.26 6.75
N ARG A 90 11.68 6.24 7.46
CA ARG A 90 12.04 6.53 8.86
C ARG A 90 11.63 5.42 9.81
N HIS A 91 10.52 4.76 9.53
CA HIS A 91 9.91 3.85 10.50
C HIS A 91 9.88 2.39 10.05
N PHE A 92 10.47 2.02 8.91
CA PHE A 92 10.48 0.64 8.41
C PHE A 92 10.93 -0.40 9.46
N SER A 93 11.97 -0.07 10.24
CA SER A 93 12.49 -0.97 11.29
C SER A 93 11.63 -0.98 12.56
N SER A 94 10.89 0.10 12.82
CA SER A 94 10.02 0.24 14.00
C SER A 94 8.59 -0.21 13.75
N PHE A 95 8.18 -0.23 12.47
CA PHE A 95 6.84 -0.61 12.09
C PHE A 95 6.70 -2.12 12.03
N ILE A 96 5.50 -2.53 12.43
CA ILE A 96 5.00 -3.91 12.44
C ILE A 96 4.89 -4.49 11.02
N ILE A 97 5.16 -3.67 9.99
CA ILE A 97 5.18 -4.06 8.58
C ILE A 97 6.11 -5.24 8.31
N LYS A 98 7.24 -5.40 9.04
CA LYS A 98 8.07 -6.61 8.94
C LYS A 98 7.43 -7.86 9.56
N GLU A 99 6.73 -7.69 10.68
CA GLU A 99 6.06 -8.78 11.41
C GLU A 99 4.69 -9.14 10.82
N ALA A 100 4.16 -8.31 9.93
CA ALA A 100 2.93 -8.52 9.18
C ALA A 100 3.05 -7.81 7.83
N PRO A 101 3.69 -8.47 6.85
CA PRO A 101 3.76 -7.94 5.51
C PRO A 101 2.36 -7.70 4.92
N PRO A 102 2.14 -6.62 4.16
CA PRO A 102 0.89 -6.40 3.46
C PRO A 102 0.67 -7.45 2.37
N ASP A 103 -0.59 -7.78 2.07
CA ASP A 103 -0.91 -8.61 0.92
C ASP A 103 -0.60 -7.88 -0.39
N ILE A 104 -0.97 -6.60 -0.47
CA ILE A 104 -0.74 -5.74 -1.62
C ILE A 104 0.06 -4.51 -1.22
N LEU A 105 1.11 -4.22 -1.97
CA LEU A 105 1.81 -2.94 -1.93
C LEU A 105 1.47 -2.12 -3.17
N VAL A 106 1.03 -0.89 -2.99
CA VAL A 106 0.84 0.09 -4.06
C VAL A 106 1.91 1.17 -3.90
N LEU A 107 2.68 1.42 -4.95
CA LEU A 107 3.66 2.51 -5.01
C LEU A 107 3.17 3.56 -6.00
N ASP A 108 2.79 4.72 -5.50
CA ASP A 108 2.48 5.87 -6.31
C ASP A 108 3.75 6.66 -6.66
N GLU A 109 3.81 7.17 -7.88
CA GLU A 109 5.01 7.74 -8.49
C GLU A 109 6.25 6.86 -8.32
N ALA A 110 6.08 5.57 -8.63
CA ALA A 110 7.10 4.55 -8.45
C ALA A 110 8.42 4.91 -9.17
N HIS A 111 8.36 5.59 -10.31
CA HIS A 111 9.54 6.07 -11.04
C HIS A 111 10.41 7.03 -10.22
N THR A 112 9.79 7.88 -9.39
CA THR A 112 10.50 8.83 -8.52
C THR A 112 11.07 8.12 -7.29
N MET A 113 10.29 7.20 -6.69
CA MET A 113 10.74 6.41 -5.54
C MET A 113 11.89 5.46 -5.87
N LEU A 114 11.88 4.88 -7.08
CA LEU A 114 12.80 3.83 -7.53
C LEU A 114 13.90 4.36 -8.46
N LYS A 115 13.98 5.68 -8.68
CA LYS A 115 14.91 6.34 -9.62
C LYS A 115 16.38 5.90 -9.47
N HIS A 116 16.79 5.59 -8.24
CA HIS A 116 18.06 4.93 -8.00
C HIS A 116 17.85 3.67 -7.18
N SER A 117 18.26 2.51 -7.72
CA SER A 117 18.26 1.22 -7.02
C SER A 117 19.05 1.22 -5.70
N LYS A 118 19.89 2.25 -5.48
CA LYS A 118 20.67 2.47 -4.27
C LYS A 118 19.97 3.32 -3.20
N THR A 119 18.79 3.90 -3.48
CA THR A 119 18.08 4.68 -2.46
C THR A 119 17.72 3.81 -1.26
N LYS A 120 17.72 4.42 -0.07
CA LYS A 120 17.31 3.72 1.16
C LYS A 120 15.94 3.09 1.00
N ILE A 121 14.98 3.77 0.36
CA ILE A 121 13.64 3.23 0.13
C ILE A 121 13.65 2.00 -0.77
N SER A 122 14.39 1.99 -1.88
CA SER A 122 14.48 0.83 -2.77
C SER A 122 14.94 -0.42 -2.02
N LYS A 123 15.96 -0.29 -1.17
CA LYS A 123 16.47 -1.40 -0.34
C LYS A 123 15.42 -1.91 0.65
N LEU A 124 14.69 -1.02 1.30
CA LEU A 124 13.63 -1.39 2.26
C LEU A 124 12.45 -2.06 1.54
N LEU A 125 12.08 -1.58 0.35
CA LEU A 125 11.07 -2.19 -0.50
C LEU A 125 11.48 -3.60 -0.96
N CYS A 126 12.77 -3.84 -1.25
CA CYS A 126 13.26 -5.20 -1.53
C CYS A 126 13.17 -6.13 -0.31
N GLN A 127 13.30 -5.60 0.91
CA GLN A 127 13.17 -6.37 2.15
C GLN A 127 11.72 -6.65 2.54
N LEU A 128 10.75 -5.93 1.97
CA LEU A 128 9.34 -6.06 2.32
C LEU A 128 8.71 -7.25 1.57
N SER A 129 8.38 -8.33 2.28
CA SER A 129 7.58 -9.41 1.69
C SER A 129 6.17 -8.91 1.35
N THR A 130 5.62 -9.30 0.20
CA THR A 130 4.27 -8.92 -0.26
C THR A 130 3.75 -9.98 -1.22
N LYS A 131 2.45 -10.27 -1.24
CA LYS A 131 1.88 -11.21 -2.24
C LYS A 131 1.81 -10.58 -3.63
N ARG A 132 1.48 -9.29 -3.70
CA ARG A 132 1.33 -8.53 -4.95
C ARG A 132 1.88 -7.12 -4.80
N ARG A 133 2.37 -6.55 -5.91
CA ARG A 133 2.85 -5.17 -6.00
C ARG A 133 2.25 -4.49 -7.20
N ILE A 134 1.72 -3.29 -7.00
CA ILE A 134 1.17 -2.42 -8.03
C ILE A 134 2.05 -1.17 -8.07
N LEU A 135 2.60 -0.86 -9.24
CA LEU A 135 3.44 0.31 -9.47
C LEU A 135 2.64 1.29 -10.32
N LEU A 136 2.28 2.43 -9.75
CA LEU A 136 1.62 3.52 -10.44
C LEU A 136 2.68 4.54 -10.81
N THR A 137 2.67 4.99 -12.06
CA THR A 137 3.59 6.01 -12.55
C THR A 137 2.89 6.86 -13.59
N GLY A 138 2.91 8.18 -13.39
CA GLY A 138 2.41 9.14 -14.38
C GLY A 138 3.36 9.32 -15.57
N THR A 139 4.63 8.89 -15.44
CA THR A 139 5.61 8.91 -16.52
C THR A 139 5.98 7.49 -16.95
N PRO A 140 5.77 7.11 -18.23
CA PRO A 140 6.43 5.95 -18.77
C PRO A 140 7.93 6.23 -18.79
N MET A 141 8.72 5.25 -18.35
CA MET A 141 10.15 5.35 -18.08
C MET A 141 10.95 6.22 -19.06
N GLN A 142 11.76 7.14 -18.55
CA GLN A 142 12.94 7.61 -19.28
C GLN A 142 13.92 6.44 -19.39
N ASN A 143 13.83 5.70 -20.50
CA ASN A 143 14.86 4.74 -20.89
C ASN A 143 16.19 5.50 -21.01
N ASN A 144 17.14 5.22 -20.12
CA ASN A 144 18.54 5.52 -20.39
C ASN A 144 19.00 4.53 -21.46
N ALA A 145 18.78 4.86 -22.74
CA ALA A 145 19.55 4.31 -23.83
C ALA A 145 20.87 5.09 -23.89
N THR A 146 21.89 4.63 -23.17
CA THR A 146 23.30 4.94 -23.45
C THR A 146 24.16 3.78 -22.98
#